data_AF-X1VV20-F1
#
_entry.id   AF-X1VV20-F1
#
_cell.length_a   1.000
_cell.length_b   1.000
_cell.length_c   1.000
_cell.angle_alpha   90.00
_cell.angle_beta   90.00
_cell.angle_gamma   90.00
#
_symmetry.space_group_name_H-M   'P 1'
#
loop_
_entity.id
_entity.type
_entity.pdbx_description
1 polymer ?
#
loop_
_entity_poly.entity_id
_entity_poly.type
_entity_poly.pdbx_seq_one_letter_code
_entity_poly.pdbx_strand_id
1 'polypeptide(L)' 'MLENIFKYAIFLTAWGWAGFVVDRKGLRIFVLPEKRKKDVLFKIKKELKCNNLFEDNRGWESLIKKVKEYF' A
#
# COMPACT_ATOMS: atom_id res chain seq x y z
N MET A 1 13.19 -21.49 1.93
CA MET A 1 12.58 -20.34 2.63
C MET A 1 11.78 -19.57 1.61
N LEU A 2 10.44 -19.64 1.65
CA LEU A 2 9.60 -18.88 0.70
C LEU A 2 9.77 -17.40 1.05
N GLU A 3 10.47 -16.67 0.18
CA GLU A 3 10.54 -15.22 0.28
C GLU A 3 9.11 -14.69 0.34
N ASN A 4 8.77 -13.95 1.40
CA ASN A 4 7.44 -13.35 1.53
C ASN A 4 7.29 -12.33 0.39
N ILE A 5 6.47 -12.65 -0.60
CA ILE A 5 6.11 -11.72 -1.67
C ILE A 5 5.14 -10.72 -1.08
N PHE A 6 5.52 -9.45 -1.11
CA PHE A 6 4.69 -8.34 -0.68
C PHE A 6 4.08 -7.66 -1.90
N LYS A 7 2.77 -7.46 -1.86
CA LYS A 7 2.06 -6.66 -2.86
C LYS A 7 1.65 -5.35 -2.22
N TYR A 8 1.79 -4.26 -2.96
CA TYR A 8 1.40 -2.95 -2.48
C TYR A 8 0.46 -2.28 -3.47
N ALA A 9 -0.42 -1.44 -2.94
CA ALA A 9 -1.30 -0.59 -3.71
C ALA A 9 -1.10 0.86 -3.27
N ILE A 10 -0.97 1.77 -4.22
CA ILE A 10 -0.93 3.21 -3.96
C ILE A 10 -2.01 3.88 -4.79
N PHE A 11 -2.82 4.70 -4.14
CA PHE A 11 -3.99 5.33 -4.75
C PHE A 11 -4.21 6.72 -4.19
N LEU A 12 -4.87 7.56 -4.98
CA LEU A 12 -5.21 8.93 -4.60
C LEU A 12 -6.56 8.96 -3.89
N THR A 13 -6.57 9.59 -2.71
CA THR A 13 -7.75 9.91 -1.87
C THR A 13 -8.02 11.42 -1.93
N ALA A 14 -9.10 11.93 -1.32
CA ALA A 14 -9.36 13.37 -1.30
C ALA A 14 -8.30 14.14 -0.47
N TRP A 15 -7.62 13.47 0.46
CA TRP A 15 -6.63 14.07 1.37
C TRP A 15 -5.18 13.88 0.90
N GLY A 16 -4.96 13.13 -0.18
CA GLY A 16 -3.63 12.85 -0.72
C GLY A 16 -3.43 11.40 -1.16
N TRP A 17 -2.18 11.01 -1.36
CA TRP A 17 -1.79 9.66 -1.76
C TRP A 17 -1.73 8.74 -0.55
N ALA A 18 -2.57 7.72 -0.51
CA ALA A 18 -2.50 6.66 0.49
C ALA A 18 -1.95 5.39 -0.15
N GLY A 19 -1.50 4.46 0.68
CA GLY A 19 -1.11 3.16 0.18
C GLY A 19 -1.09 2.10 1.26
N PHE A 20 -1.09 0.86 0.85
CA PHE A 20 -0.98 -0.25 1.77
C PHE A 20 -0.16 -1.38 1.19
N VAL A 21 0.30 -2.26 2.07
CA VAL A 21 0.98 -3.50 1.72
C VAL A 21 0.23 -4.68 2.30
N VAL A 22 0.09 -5.70 1.48
CA VAL A 22 -0.49 -6.99 1.83
C VAL A 22 0.52 -8.10 1.54
N ASP A 23 0.41 -9.19 2.31
CA ASP A 23 1.02 -10.47 1.99
C ASP A 23 -0.02 -11.60 2.10
N ARG A 24 0.44 -12.85 2.05
CA ARG A 24 -0.43 -14.03 2.17
C ARG A 24 -1.21 -14.11 3.50
N LYS A 25 -0.81 -13.39 4.54
CA LYS A 25 -1.50 -13.35 5.84
C LYS A 25 -2.40 -12.11 6.00
N GLY A 26 -2.47 -11.24 4.99
CA GLY A 26 -3.34 -10.07 4.97
C GLY A 26 -2.60 -8.74 4.97
N LEU A 27 -3.25 -7.70 5.52
CA LEU A 27 -2.71 -6.34 5.60
C LEU A 27 -1.52 -6.27 6.54
N ARG A 28 -0.41 -5.70 6.06
CA ARG A 28 0.83 -5.53 6.83
C ARG A 28 1.11 -4.10 7.19
N ILE A 29 0.92 -3.21 6.23
CA ILE A 29 1.21 -1.79 6.40
C ILE A 29 0.08 -1.01 5.77
N PHE A 30 -0.36 0.03 6.47
CA PHE A 30 -1.21 1.05 5.92
C PHE A 30 -0.53 2.40 6.10
N VAL A 31 -0.35 3.13 5.01
CA VAL A 31 0.24 4.47 4.97
C VAL A 31 -0.88 5.46 4.73
N LEU A 32 -1.02 6.38 5.69
CA LEU A 32 -1.98 7.48 5.63
C LEU A 32 -1.72 8.39 4.43
N PRO A 33 -2.73 9.19 4.01
CA PRO A 33 -2.58 10.12 2.90
C PRO A 33 -1.37 11.06 3.05
N GLU A 34 -0.50 11.05 2.04
CA GLU A 34 0.68 11.90 1.90
C GLU A 34 0.57 12.79 0.66
N LYS A 35 1.31 13.91 0.63
CA LYS A 35 1.26 14.84 -0.50
C LYS A 35 1.74 14.23 -1.82
N ARG A 36 2.75 13.34 -1.80
CA ARG A 36 3.32 12.75 -3.02
C ARG A 36 3.28 11.24 -2.99
N LYS A 37 2.95 10.61 -4.13
CA LYS A 37 3.03 9.15 -4.34
C LYS A 37 4.38 8.58 -3.89
N LYS A 38 5.48 9.31 -4.12
CA LYS A 38 6.85 8.90 -3.75
C LYS A 38 7.04 8.77 -2.25
N ASP A 39 6.39 9.62 -1.45
CA ASP A 39 6.54 9.64 0.01
C ASP A 39 5.90 8.38 0.62
N VAL A 40 4.75 7.97 0.06
CA VAL A 40 4.07 6.70 0.40
C VAL A 40 4.99 5.51 0.12
N LEU A 41 5.54 5.44 -1.10
CA LEU A 41 6.43 4.35 -1.49
C LEU A 41 7.71 4.31 -0.63
N PHE A 42 8.25 5.48 -0.29
CA PHE A 42 9.42 5.59 0.58
C PHE A 42 9.13 5.04 1.98
N LYS A 43 7.98 5.39 2.57
CA LYS A 43 7.55 4.83 3.86
C LYS A 43 7.39 3.31 3.80
N ILE A 44 6.73 2.80 2.76
CA ILE A 44 6.55 1.35 2.56
C ILE A 44 7.92 0.63 2.51
N LYS A 45 8.87 1.14 1.72
CA LYS A 45 10.20 0.54 1.60
C LYS A 45 11.00 0.61 2.90
N LYS A 46 10.88 1.71 3.65
CA LYS A 46 11.55 1.91 4.93
C LYS A 46 11.12 0.87 5.97
N GLU A 47 9.83 0.55 6.02
CA GLU A 47 9.27 -0.40 6.98
C GLU A 47 9.56 -1.87 6.62
N LEU A 48 9.41 -2.26 5.35
CA LEU A 48 9.51 -3.67 4.96
C LEU A 48 10.94 -4.21 4.84
N LYS A 49 11.95 -3.36 4.63
CA LYS A 49 13.36 -3.77 4.41
C LYS A 49 13.52 -4.95 3.42
N CYS A 50 12.60 -5.08 2.46
CA CYS A 50 12.51 -6.21 1.52
C CYS A 50 12.52 -5.72 0.07
N ASN A 51 13.17 -6.49 -0.81
CA ASN A 51 13.23 -6.19 -2.24
C ASN A 51 12.04 -6.78 -3.04
N ASN A 52 11.27 -7.69 -2.45
CA ASN A 52 10.21 -8.43 -3.14
C ASN A 52 8.86 -7.70 -3.04
N LEU A 53 8.82 -6.47 -3.55
CA LEU A 53 7.69 -5.56 -3.49
C LEU A 53 7.09 -5.33 -4.88
N PHE A 54 5.84 -5.72 -5.09
CA PHE A 54 5.17 -5.62 -6.38
C PHE A 54 3.94 -4.71 -6.30
N GLU A 55 3.81 -3.76 -7.23
CA GLU A 55 2.61 -2.93 -7.32
C GLU A 55 1.49 -3.80 -7.91
N ASP A 56 0.44 -4.04 -7.12
CA ASP A 56 -0.72 -4.82 -7.56
C ASP A 56 -1.98 -4.27 -6.92
N ASN A 57 -2.73 -3.52 -7.72
CA ASN A 57 -4.00 -2.91 -7.32
C ASN A 57 -5.20 -3.86 -7.54
N ARG A 58 -5.00 -5.00 -8.22
CA ARG A 58 -6.11 -5.89 -8.62
C ARG A 58 -6.65 -6.64 -7.40
N GLY A 59 -7.98 -6.68 -7.28
CA GLY A 59 -8.68 -7.40 -6.20
C GLY A 59 -8.81 -6.62 -4.89
N TRP A 60 -8.32 -5.37 -4.84
CA TRP A 60 -8.44 -4.49 -3.67
C TRP A 60 -9.36 -3.30 -3.91
N GLU A 61 -10.11 -3.28 -5.01
CA GLU A 61 -10.94 -2.14 -5.43
C GLU A 61 -11.97 -1.76 -4.37
N SER A 62 -12.60 -2.76 -3.73
CA SER A 62 -13.57 -2.55 -2.65
C SER A 62 -12.94 -1.88 -1.42
N LEU A 63 -11.73 -2.32 -1.03
CA LEU A 63 -11.00 -1.72 0.08
C LEU A 63 -10.55 -0.30 -0.26
N ILE A 64 -9.97 -0.11 -1.45
CA ILE A 64 -9.55 1.20 -1.94
C ILE A 64 -10.73 2.18 -1.96
N LYS A 65 -11.91 1.72 -2.40
CA LYS A 65 -13.13 2.54 -2.40
C LYS A 65 -13.51 2.99 -0.99
N LYS A 66 -13.57 2.07 -0.03
CA LYS A 66 -13.87 2.40 1.38
C LYS A 66 -12.87 3.38 1.98
N VAL A 67 -11.59 3.20 1.67
CA VAL A 67 -10.55 4.12 2.15
C VAL A 67 -10.73 5.51 1.56
N LYS A 68 -11.05 5.62 0.26
CA LYS A 68 -11.34 6.91 -0.40
C LYS A 68 -12.63 7.57 0.10
N GLU A 69 -13.61 6.79 0.56
CA GLU A 69 -14.83 7.32 1.16
C GLU A 69 -14.56 7.87 2.58
N TYR A 70 -13.60 7.29 3.28
CA TYR A 70 -13.19 7.73 4.62
C TYR A 70 -12.27 8.96 4.58
N PHE A 71 -11.33 9.01 3.62
CA PHE A 71 -10.40 10.12 3.40
C PHE A 71 -10.80 10.92 2.16
#